data_AF-A0A496Q8A4-F1
#
_entry.id   AF-A0A496Q8A4-F1
#
_cell.length_a   1.000
_cell.length_b   1.000
_cell.length_c   1.000
_cell.angle_alpha   90.00
_cell.angle_beta   90.00
_cell.angle_gamma   90.00
#
_symmetry.space_group_name_H-M   'P 1'
#
loop_
_entity.id
_entity.type
_entity.pdbx_description
1 polymer ?
#
loop_
_entity_poly.entity_id
_entity_poly.type
_entity_poly.pdbx_seq_one_letter_code
_entity_poly.pdbx_strand_id
1 'polypeptide(L)'
;MMTILPKVSACYRCVLEKPSTPGTVPSCREAGIPGATCGTIESLQAMEVIKYSAGVGGLLTGKLLVFYGLTFEFFTIDVKRNEKCPVCGDEPEIASLIDHENSCEG
;
A
#
# COMPACT_ATOMS: atom_id res chain seq x y z
N MET A 1 -1.17 1.77 -4.86
CA MET A 1 -0.44 0.49 -4.89
C MET A 1 1.05 0.78 -4.99
N MET A 2 1.89 0.00 -4.30
CA MET A 2 3.34 0.16 -4.30
C MET A 2 4.01 -1.19 -4.05
N THR A 3 5.26 -1.34 -4.47
CA THR A 3 6.06 -2.54 -4.18
C THR A 3 6.96 -2.27 -2.98
N ILE A 4 6.87 -3.12 -1.96
CA ILE A 4 7.63 -2.99 -0.71
C ILE A 4 8.72 -4.06 -0.69
N LEU A 5 9.97 -3.61 -0.75
CA LEU A 5 11.15 -4.41 -0.43
C LEU A 5 11.59 -4.05 1.00
N PRO A 6 11.46 -4.96 1.98
CA PRO A 6 11.75 -4.67 3.38
C PRO A 6 13.15 -4.07 3.57
N LYS A 7 13.24 -2.99 4.36
CA LYS A 7 14.47 -2.22 4.65
C LYS A 7 15.15 -1.55 3.44
N VAL A 8 14.65 -1.76 2.22
CA VAL A 8 15.20 -1.19 0.98
C VAL A 8 14.32 -0.06 0.46
N SER A 9 13.01 -0.27 0.38
CA SER A 9 12.06 0.73 -0.12
C SER A 9 11.21 1.35 1.00
N ALA A 10 10.45 2.39 0.65
CA ALA A 10 9.38 2.90 1.51
C ALA A 10 8.41 1.77 1.89
N CYS A 11 8.01 1.70 3.15
CA CYS A 11 6.92 0.84 3.61
C CYS A 11 5.62 1.64 3.69
N TYR A 12 4.51 0.96 3.98
CA TYR A 12 3.21 1.60 4.19
C TYR A 12 3.27 2.76 5.22
N ARG A 13 3.95 2.53 6.36
CA ARG A 13 4.09 3.52 7.44
C ARG A 13 5.03 4.69 7.11
N CYS A 14 5.88 4.56 6.08
CA CYS A 14 6.65 5.69 5.54
C CYS A 14 5.74 6.69 4.81
N VAL A 15 4.62 6.23 4.24
CA VAL A 15 3.68 7.07 3.49
C VAL A 15 2.55 7.55 4.38
N LEU A 16 2.01 6.66 5.21
CA LEU A 16 0.91 6.94 6.13
C LEU A 16 1.42 6.82 7.57
N GLU A 17 2.00 7.91 8.08
CA GLU A 17 2.75 7.94 9.34
C GLU A 17 1.92 7.56 10.58
N LYS A 18 0.64 7.91 10.61
CA LYS A 18 -0.24 7.62 11.75
C LYS A 18 -1.53 6.95 11.27
N PRO A 19 -2.15 6.08 12.09
CA PRO A 19 -3.50 5.61 11.81
C PRO A 19 -4.44 6.81 11.64
N SER A 20 -5.42 6.69 10.74
CA SER A 20 -6.52 7.63 10.67
C SER A 20 -7.33 7.59 11.97
N THR A 21 -7.87 8.73 12.39
CA THR A 21 -8.75 8.80 13.57
C THR A 21 -9.93 7.84 13.39
N PRO A 22 -10.28 7.00 14.38
CA PRO A 22 -11.43 6.10 14.28
C PRO A 22 -12.71 6.86 13.88
N GLY A 23 -13.48 6.29 12.96
CA GLY A 23 -14.73 6.89 12.45
C GLY A 23 -14.57 8.01 11.40
N THR A 24 -13.35 8.33 10.95
CA THR A 24 -13.12 9.33 9.88
C THR A 24 -13.12 8.76 8.47
N VAL A 25 -13.14 7.43 8.33
CA VAL A 25 -13.19 6.73 7.04
C VAL A 25 -14.43 5.86 7.02
N PRO A 26 -15.31 5.99 6.01
CA PRO A 26 -16.48 5.12 5.89
C PRO A 26 -16.04 3.67 5.73
N SER A 27 -16.85 2.75 6.27
CA SER A 27 -16.61 1.32 6.11
C SER A 27 -16.75 0.89 4.64
N CYS A 28 -16.13 -0.24 4.27
CA CYS A 28 -16.29 -0.83 2.94
C CYS A 28 -17.77 -1.09 2.58
N ARG A 29 -18.60 -1.36 3.59
CA ARG A 29 -20.05 -1.58 3.46
C ARG A 29 -20.82 -0.28 3.17
N GLU A 30 -20.34 0.86 3.65
CA GLU A 30 -20.97 2.16 3.44
C GLU A 30 -20.52 2.81 2.13
N ALA A 31 -19.27 2.62 1.72
CA ALA A 31 -18.72 3.25 0.51
C ALA A 31 -19.01 2.48 -0.78
N GLY A 32 -18.98 1.15 -0.74
CA GLY A 32 -19.05 0.28 -1.92
C GLY A 32 -17.81 0.38 -2.81
N ILE A 33 -17.33 -0.75 -3.35
CA ILE A 33 -16.17 -0.79 -4.27
C ILE A 33 -16.56 -1.56 -5.52
N PRO A 34 -16.51 -0.96 -6.73
CA PRO A 34 -16.78 -1.69 -7.97
C PRO A 34 -15.80 -2.85 -8.14
N GLY A 35 -16.30 -4.06 -8.42
CA GLY A 35 -15.45 -5.25 -8.60
C GLY A 35 -14.42 -5.10 -9.72
N ALA A 36 -14.73 -4.31 -10.76
CA ALA A 36 -13.80 -3.97 -11.83
C ALA A 36 -12.57 -3.18 -11.31
N THR A 37 -12.74 -2.33 -10.30
CA THR A 37 -11.63 -1.62 -9.65
C THR A 37 -10.73 -2.61 -8.92
N CYS A 38 -11.32 -3.56 -8.16
CA CYS A 38 -10.55 -4.61 -7.48
C CYS A 38 -9.75 -5.44 -8.49
N GLY A 39 -10.40 -5.97 -9.54
CA GLY A 39 -9.72 -6.79 -10.56
C GLY A 39 -8.61 -6.05 -11.31
N THR A 40 -8.76 -4.74 -11.51
CA THR A 40 -7.70 -3.91 -12.08
C THR A 40 -6.48 -3.83 -11.16
N ILE A 41 -6.68 -3.53 -9.87
CA ILE A 41 -5.60 -3.44 -8.89
C ILE A 41 -4.93 -4.80 -8.66
N GLU A 42 -5.71 -5.88 -8.59
CA GLU A 42 -5.21 -7.26 -8.46
C GLU A 42 -4.29 -7.63 -9.63
N SER A 43 -4.70 -7.33 -10.87
CA SER A 43 -3.89 -7.59 -12.06
C SER A 43 -2.57 -6.83 -12.04
N LEU A 44 -2.59 -5.57 -11.57
CA LEU A 44 -1.38 -4.77 -11.41
C LEU A 44 -0.45 -5.34 -10.32
N GLN A 45 -1.02 -5.81 -9.21
CA GLN A 45 -0.24 -6.47 -8.14
C GLN A 45 0.39 -7.78 -8.61
N ALA A 46 -0.36 -8.62 -9.32
CA ALA A 46 0.17 -9.85 -9.90
C ALA A 46 1.31 -9.57 -10.88
N MET A 47 1.21 -8.50 -11.67
CA MET A 47 2.27 -8.09 -12.59
C MET A 47 3.56 -7.68 -11.86
N GLU A 48 3.48 -6.97 -10.73
CA GLU A 48 4.67 -6.67 -9.91
C GLU A 48 5.34 -7.94 -9.39
N VAL A 49 4.55 -8.94 -8.96
CA VAL A 49 5.08 -10.23 -8.49
C VAL A 49 5.78 -10.98 -9.62
N ILE A 50 5.21 -11.01 -10.83
CA ILE A 50 5.81 -11.64 -12.01
C ILE A 50 7.14 -10.95 -12.35
N LYS A 51 7.17 -9.61 -12.42
CA LYS A 51 8.39 -8.84 -12.69
C LYS A 51 9.48 -9.12 -11.66
N TYR A 52 9.12 -9.11 -10.37
CA TYR A 52 10.05 -9.43 -9.28
C TYR A 52 10.63 -10.84 -9.42
N SER A 53 9.76 -11.83 -9.66
CA SER A 53 10.16 -13.24 -9.75
C SER A 53 11.02 -13.54 -10.97
N ALA A 54 10.75 -12.89 -12.10
CA ALA A 54 11.52 -13.05 -13.32
C ALA A 54 12.78 -12.16 -13.37
N GLY A 55 12.95 -11.22 -12.43
CA GLY A 55 14.07 -10.29 -12.43
C GLY A 55 14.08 -9.32 -13.64
N VAL A 56 12.90 -8.97 -14.16
CA VAL A 56 12.74 -8.14 -15.37
C VAL A 56 11.96 -6.86 -15.10
N GLY A 57 12.32 -5.81 -15.83
CA GLY A 57 11.66 -4.50 -15.74
C GLY A 57 11.93 -3.77 -14.41
N GLY A 58 11.32 -2.59 -14.27
CA GLY A 58 11.34 -1.83 -13.02
C GLY A 58 10.15 -2.17 -12.14
N LEU A 59 10.39 -2.33 -10.84
CA LEU A 59 9.33 -2.43 -9.83
C LEU A 59 8.81 -1.05 -9.44
N LEU A 60 7.61 -1.01 -8.87
CA LEU A 60 7.03 0.18 -8.25
C LEU A 60 7.63 0.51 -6.87
N THR A 61 8.88 0.13 -6.62
CA THR A 61 9.61 0.55 -5.42
C THR A 61 9.85 2.06 -5.46
N GLY A 62 9.56 2.75 -4.37
CA GLY A 62 9.74 4.21 -4.29
C GLY A 62 8.66 5.00 -5.04
N LYS A 63 7.58 4.35 -5.49
CA LYS A 63 6.44 4.99 -6.15
C LYS A 63 5.13 4.51 -5.55
N LEU A 64 4.19 5.43 -5.35
CA LEU A 64 2.80 5.13 -5.06
C LEU A 64 1.99 5.33 -6.34
N LEU A 65 1.57 4.22 -6.94
CA LEU A 65 0.64 4.21 -8.07
C LEU A 65 -0.78 4.49 -7.57
N VAL A 66 -1.45 5.43 -8.22
CA VAL A 66 -2.85 5.77 -7.97
C VAL A 66 -3.65 5.54 -9.26
N PHE A 67 -4.82 4.92 -9.10
CA PHE A 67 -5.76 4.64 -10.18
C PHE A 67 -7.04 5.46 -9.96
N TYR A 68 -7.37 6.34 -10.90
CA TYR A 68 -8.64 7.06 -10.90
C TYR A 68 -9.65 6.28 -11.74
N GLY A 69 -10.54 5.54 -11.08
CA GLY A 69 -11.50 4.65 -11.77
C GLY A 69 -12.51 5.34 -12.68
N LEU A 70 -12.87 6.59 -12.42
CA LEU A 70 -13.83 7.33 -13.25
C LEU A 70 -13.23 7.84 -14.56
N THR A 71 -11.96 8.25 -14.54
CA THR A 71 -11.25 8.79 -15.72
C THR A 71 -10.34 7.75 -16.38
N PHE A 72 -10.15 6.59 -15.75
CA PHE A 72 -9.19 5.56 -16.15
C PHE A 72 -7.74 6.06 -16.21
N GLU A 73 -7.39 7.04 -15.38
CA GLU A 73 -6.05 7.60 -15.33
C GLU A 73 -5.16 6.91 -14.29
N PHE A 74 -3.89 6.78 -14.65
CA PHE A 74 -2.84 6.35 -13.74
C PHE A 74 -1.82 7.46 -13.57
N PHE A 75 -1.43 7.70 -12.33
CA PHE A 75 -0.27 8.55 -12.04
C PHE A 75 0.48 8.00 -10.84
N THR A 76 1.74 8.40 -10.72
CA THR A 76 2.62 7.94 -9.66
C THR A 76 3.09 9.12 -8.83
N ILE A 77 3.10 8.93 -7.51
CA ILE A 77 3.72 9.85 -6.56
C ILE A 77 5.04 9.22 -6.11
N ASP A 78 6.14 9.96 -6.17
CA ASP A 78 7.41 9.46 -5.64
C ASP A 78 7.38 9.43 -4.11
N VAL A 79 7.78 8.30 -3.54
CA VAL A 79 7.81 8.07 -2.09
C VAL A 79 9.18 7.56 -1.68
N LYS A 80 9.66 7.97 -0.51
CA LYS A 80 10.99 7.59 0.00
C LYS A 80 10.87 6.84 1.32
N ARG A 81 11.81 5.93 1.57
CA ARG A 81 11.95 5.32 2.90
C ARG A 81 12.26 6.42 3.90
N ASN A 82 11.53 6.43 5.01
CA ASN A 82 11.84 7.28 6.15
C ASN A 82 12.79 6.52 7.08
N GLU A 83 14.01 7.04 7.27
CA GLU A 83 15.04 6.46 8.16
C GLU A 83 14.57 6.37 9.62
N LYS A 84 13.66 7.26 10.03
CA LYS A 84 13.01 7.29 11.35
C LYS A 84 11.66 6.60 11.37
N CYS A 85 11.33 5.78 10.37
CA CYS A 85 10.06 5.05 10.36
C CYS A 85 10.02 4.07 11.55
N PRO A 86 8.95 4.09 12.38
CA PRO A 86 8.89 3.22 13.55
C PRO A 86 8.79 1.72 13.20
N VAL A 87 8.58 1.37 11.92
CA VAL A 87 8.48 -0.03 11.44
C VAL A 87 9.72 -0.48 10.68
N CYS A 88 10.21 0.32 9.72
CA CYS A 88 11.32 -0.08 8.83
C CYS A 88 12.52 0.87 8.84
N GLY A 89 12.55 1.82 9.78
CA GLY A 89 13.67 2.72 10.02
C GLY A 89 14.90 1.98 10.55
N ASP A 90 15.95 2.74 10.81
CA ASP A 90 17.22 2.17 11.28
C ASP A 90 17.13 1.70 12.74
N GLU A 91 16.26 2.35 13.52
CA GLU A 91 15.91 1.99 14.90
C GLU A 91 14.37 1.84 15.02
N PRO A 92 13.80 0.65 14.69
CA PRO A 92 12.36 0.44 14.70
C PRO A 92 11.80 0.31 16.13
N GLU A 93 10.68 0.98 16.39
CA GLU A 93 9.98 0.97 17.69
C GLU A 93 8.81 -0.02 17.72
N ILE A 94 8.19 -0.29 16.56
CA ILE A 94 7.06 -1.21 16.40
C ILE A 94 7.60 -2.56 15.91
N ALA A 95 7.85 -3.46 16.85
CA ALA A 95 8.40 -4.80 16.58
C ALA A 95 7.33 -5.90 16.44
N SER A 96 6.09 -5.63 16.84
CA SER A 96 4.98 -6.59 16.79
C SER A 96 3.70 -5.92 16.30
N LEU A 97 2.87 -6.69 15.58
CA LEU A 97 1.53 -6.26 15.23
C LEU A 97 0.64 -6.40 16.46
N ILE A 98 -0.21 -5.41 16.67
CA ILE A 98 -1.32 -5.51 17.61
C ILE A 98 -2.51 -5.91 16.76
N ASP A 99 -3.04 -7.11 16.98
CA ASP A 99 -4.27 -7.53 16.32
C ASP A 99 -5.42 -6.72 16.90
N HIS A 100 -6.01 -5.88 16.06
CA HIS A 100 -7.30 -5.28 16.37
C HIS A 100 -8.36 -6.34 16.06
N GLU A 101 -8.94 -6.96 17.10
CA GLU A 101 -9.90 -8.07 17.02
C GLU A 101 -11.20 -7.82 16.21
N ASN A 102 -11.34 -6.74 15.41
CA ASN A 102 -12.60 -6.41 14.72
C ASN A 102 -12.43 -5.72 13.36
N SER A 103 -11.60 -6.23 12.43
CA SER A 103 -11.44 -5.56 11.12
C SER A 103 -12.20 -6.19 9.94
N CYS A 104 -12.74 -7.41 10.04
CA CYS A 104 -13.53 -8.02 8.97
C CYS A 104 -14.56 -9.01 9.53
N GLU A 105 -15.56 -8.54 10.25
CA GLU A 105 -16.84 -9.27 10.37
C GLU A 105 -17.89 -8.52 9.55
N GLY A 106 -18.26 -9.09 8.39
CA GLY A 106 -19.46 -8.72 7.61
C GLY A 106 -19.20 -8.05 6.27
#